data_AF-X1IIU6-F1
#
_entry.id   AF-X1IIU6-F1
#
_cell.length_a   1.000
_cell.length_b   1.000
_cell.length_c   1.000
_cell.angle_alpha   90.00
_cell.angle_beta   90.00
_cell.angle_gamma   90.00
#
_symmetry.space_group_name_H-M   'P 1'
#
loop_
_entity.id
_entity.type
_entity.pdbx_description
1 polymer ?
#
loop_
_entity_poly.entity_id
_entity_poly.type
_entity_poly.pdbx_seq_one_letter_code
_entity_poly.pdbx_strand_id
1 'polypeptide(L)' 'MSIEVVGLGALNIDRVYRVERILSDGEAVVDKAGLFPGGSAANTIYG' A
#
# COMPACT_ATOMS: atom_id res chain seq x y z
N MET A 1 -1.84 24.77 -20.23
CA MET A 1 -1.50 25.15 -18.84
C MET A 1 -1.05 23.87 -18.16
N SER A 2 0.21 23.78 -17.75
CA SER A 2 0.72 22.64 -16.96
C SER A 2 0.45 22.92 -15.49
N ILE A 3 -0.13 21.95 -14.78
CA ILE A 3 -0.25 22.01 -13.33
C ILE A 3 1.02 21.37 -12.76
N GLU A 4 1.71 22.11 -11.90
CA GLU A 4 2.82 21.58 -11.10
C GLU A 4 2.30 21.17 -9.74
N VAL A 5 2.62 19.95 -9.31
CA VAL A 5 2.16 19.37 -8.04
C VAL A 5 3.37 19.01 -7.20
N VAL A 6 3.40 19.49 -5.96
CA VAL A 6 4.41 19.10 -4.97
C VAL A 6 3.77 18.24 -3.90
N GLY A 7 4.37 17.08 -3.67
CA GLY A 7 3.98 16.14 -2.64
C GLY A 7 4.78 16.21 -1.38
N LEU A 8 4.10 16.30 -0.25
CA LEU A 8 4.72 16.11 1.05
C LEU A 8 3.89 15.15 1.89
N GLY A 9 4.47 14.01 2.24
CA GLY A 9 3.83 13.03 3.11
C GLY A 9 4.37 11.63 2.89
N ALA A 10 3.54 10.63 3.21
CA ALA A 10 3.97 9.24 3.25
C ALA A 10 4.26 8.66 1.86
N LEU A 11 5.41 8.00 1.77
CA LEU A 11 5.81 7.09 0.71
C LEU A 11 6.24 5.77 1.36
N ASN A 12 5.58 4.69 0.96
CA ASN A 12 5.79 3.37 1.53
C ASN A 12 6.05 2.35 0.43
N ILE A 13 6.67 1.23 0.82
CA ILE A 13 6.56 -0.02 0.08
C ILE A 13 5.57 -0.88 0.85
N ASP A 14 4.36 -1.00 0.32
CA ASP A 14 3.28 -1.77 0.91
C ASP A 14 3.50 -3.25 0.64
N ARG A 15 3.66 -4.01 1.71
CA ARG A 15 3.77 -5.47 1.65
C ARG A 15 2.40 -6.06 1.97
N VAL A 16 1.72 -6.56 0.95
CA VAL A 16 0.33 -7.00 1.06
C VAL A 16 0.26 -8.53 0.98
N TYR A 17 -0.44 -9.12 1.94
CA TYR A 17 -0.68 -10.55 2.03
C TYR A 17 -2.18 -10.83 1.95
N ARG A 18 -2.58 -11.66 0.99
CA ARG A 18 -3.96 -12.16 0.91
C ARG A 18 -4.09 -13.40 1.76
N VAL A 19 -5.04 -13.35 2.69
CA VAL A 19 -5.40 -14.43 3.61
C VAL A 19 -6.92 -14.64 3.55
N GLU A 20 -7.40 -15.81 3.95
CA GLU A 20 -8.84 -16.12 3.97
C GLU A 20 -9.62 -15.27 4.99
N ARG A 21 -8.98 -14.89 6.09
CA ARG A 21 -9.53 -14.04 7.16
C ARG A 21 -8.43 -13.23 7.83
N ILE A 22 -8.80 -12.09 8.39
CA ILE A 22 -7.92 -11.33 9.29
C ILE A 22 -7.79 -12.07 10.61
N LEU A 23 -6.57 -12.14 11.13
CA LEU A 23 -6.28 -12.81 12.39
C LEU A 23 -6.39 -11.82 13.55
N SER A 24 -6.96 -12.27 14.67
CA SER A 24 -6.85 -11.56 15.95
C SER A 24 -5.71 -12.13 16.78
N ASP A 25 -5.63 -13.46 16.86
CA ASP A 25 -4.51 -14.25 17.38
C ASP A 25 -4.36 -15.52 16.52
N GLY A 26 -3.20 -16.17 16.55
CA GLY A 26 -2.89 -17.37 15.76
C GLY A 26 -2.34 -17.11 14.36
N GLU A 27 -2.49 -18.10 13.46
CA GLU A 27 -1.83 -18.13 12.14
C GLU A 27 -2.82 -18.50 11.02
N ALA A 28 -2.51 -18.08 9.78
CA ALA A 28 -3.23 -18.47 8.57
C ALA A 28 -2.28 -18.58 7.37
N VAL A 29 -2.66 -19.41 6.41
CA VAL A 29 -1.90 -19.57 5.17
C VAL A 29 -2.09 -18.34 4.28
N VAL A 30 -0.98 -17.84 3.75
CA VAL A 30 -0.98 -16.78 2.75
C VAL A 30 -1.27 -17.40 1.38
N ASP A 31 -2.39 -16.98 0.77
CA ASP A 31 -2.76 -17.36 -0.60
C ASP A 31 -1.86 -16.62 -1.62
N LYS A 32 -1.62 -15.33 -1.38
CA LYS A 32 -0.78 -14.48 -2.25
C LYS A 32 -0.01 -13.44 -1.46
N ALA A 33 1.19 -13.11 -1.94
CA ALA A 33 2.01 -12.03 -1.41
C ALA A 33 2.45 -11.10 -2.55
N GLY A 34 2.54 -9.80 -2.27
CA GLY A 34 3.04 -8.81 -3.22
C GLY A 34 3.68 -7.60 -2.54
N LEU A 35 4.57 -6.94 -3.27
CA LEU A 35 5.17 -5.65 -2.92
C LEU A 35 4.61 -4.60 -3.88
N PHE A 36 4.09 -3.50 -3.34
CA PHE A 36 3.47 -2.44 -4.10
C PHE A 36 3.99 -1.09 -3.63
N PRO A 37 4.14 -0.09 -4.52
CA PRO A 37 4.32 1.28 -4.08
C PRO A 37 3.04 1.75 -3.37
N GLY A 38 3.20 2.49 -2.28
CA GLY A 38 2.09 2.96 -1.48
C GLY A 38 2.41 4.23 -0.70
N GLY A 39 1.53 4.54 0.25
CA GLY A 39 1.56 5.79 1.01
C GLY A 39 0.56 6.82 0.49
N SER A 40 -0.11 7.50 1.42
CA SER A 40 -1.22 8.40 1.09
C SER A 40 -0.80 9.55 0.19
N ALA A 41 0.37 10.16 0.42
CA ALA A 41 0.85 11.25 -0.42
C ALA A 41 1.30 10.75 -1.79
N ALA A 42 2.08 9.66 -1.83
CA ALA A 42 2.53 9.06 -3.08
C ALA A 42 1.36 8.67 -3.99
N ASN A 43 0.37 7.95 -3.45
CA ASN A 43 -0.79 7.51 -4.22
C ASN A 43 -1.69 8.68 -4.66
N THR A 44 -1.86 9.71 -3.83
CA THR A 44 -2.67 10.89 -4.20
C THR A 44 -2.07 11.67 -5.39
N ILE A 45 -0.74 11.71 -5.48
CA ILE A 45 -0.04 12.51 -6.51
C ILE A 45 0.16 11.71 -7.78
N TYR A 46 0.43 10.42 -7.67
CA TYR A 46 0.65 9.56 -8.81
C TYR A 46 -0.66 9.23 -9.55
N GLY A 47 -1.75 8.99 -8.80
CA GLY A 47 -3.04 8.54 -9.34
C GLY A 47 -3.12 7.03 -9.45
#